data_AF-A0A7C3HD57-F1
#
_entry.id   AF-A0A7C3HD57-F1
#
_cell.length_a   1.000
_cell.length_b   1.000
_cell.length_c   1.000
_cell.angle_alpha   90.00
_cell.angle_beta   90.00
_cell.angle_gamma   90.00
#
_symmetry.space_group_name_H-M   'P 1'
#
loop_
_entity.id
_entity.type
_entity.pdbx_description
1 polymer ?
#
loop_
_entity_poly.entity_id
_entity_poly.type
_entity_poly.pdbx_seq_one_letter_code
_entity_poly.pdbx_strand_id
1 'polypeptide(L)' 'MQLLREEGLSDYLEALDTGQKNWAESQGFKAGAGEVCLLPDGQGNPDCAMVGLGAEE' A
#
# COMPACT_ATOMS: atom_id res chain seq x y z
N MET A 1 -7.91 3.84 5.50
CA MET A 1 -7.63 4.10 4.07
C MET A 1 -6.52 5.12 3.99
N GLN A 2 -5.50 4.85 3.19
CA GLN A 2 -4.32 5.68 3.02
C GLN A 2 -4.13 6.06 1.55
N LEU A 3 -3.83 7.33 1.30
CA LEU A 3 -3.51 7.83 -0.02
C LEU A 3 -1.99 7.89 -0.19
N LEU A 4 -1.48 7.31 -1.29
CA LEU A 4 -0.04 7.20 -1.53
C LEU A 4 0.30 7.76 -2.91
N ARG A 5 1.35 8.58 -2.96
CA ARG A 5 2.05 8.89 -4.21
C ARG A 5 3.19 7.90 -4.41
N GLU A 6 3.66 7.78 -5.63
CA GLU A 6 4.78 6.90 -5.98
C GLU A 6 6.03 7.20 -5.12
N GLU A 7 6.31 8.49 -4.86
CA GLU A 7 7.47 8.94 -4.07
C GLU A 7 7.38 8.57 -2.58
N GLY A 8 6.16 8.51 -2.03
CA GLY A 8 5.92 8.19 -0.62
C GLY A 8 5.69 6.71 -0.34
N LEU A 9 5.61 5.88 -1.38
CA LEU A 9 5.29 4.45 -1.24
C LEU A 9 6.34 3.70 -0.43
N SER A 10 7.63 3.90 -0.75
CA SER A 10 8.72 3.18 -0.10
C SER A 10 8.78 3.44 1.41
N ASP A 11 8.71 4.72 1.81
CA ASP A 11 8.70 5.13 3.22
C ASP A 11 7.51 4.53 3.97
N TYR A 12 6.32 4.56 3.34
CA TYR A 12 5.13 3.95 3.93
C TYR A 12 5.26 2.44 4.10
N LEU A 13 5.78 1.72 3.10
CA LEU A 13 6.00 0.27 3.17
C LEU A 13 7.01 -0.12 4.26
N GLU A 14 8.01 0.73 4.53
CA GLU A 14 8.96 0.51 5.62
C GLU A 14 8.34 0.72 7.02
N ALA A 15 7.28 1.53 7.12
CA ALA A 15 6.54 1.74 8.36
C ALA A 15 5.50 0.65 8.66
N LEU A 16 5.16 -0.19 7.68
CA LEU A 16 4.22 -1.30 7.86
C LEU A 16 4.84 -2.49 8.59
N ASP A 17 3.99 -3.24 9.28
CA ASP A 17 4.36 -4.56 9.78
C ASP A 17 4.77 -5.50 8.63
N THR A 18 5.69 -6.42 8.92
CA THR A 18 6.32 -7.30 7.91
C THR A 18 5.29 -8.07 7.07
N GLY A 19 4.18 -8.49 7.66
CA GLY A 19 3.10 -9.19 6.94
C GLY A 19 2.40 -8.31 5.90
N GLN A 20 2.07 -7.07 6.28
CA GLN A 20 1.41 -6.11 5.39
C GLN A 20 2.35 -5.64 4.28
N LYS A 21 3.62 -5.39 4.62
CA LYS A 21 4.65 -5.06 3.63
C LYS A 21 4.80 -6.17 2.57
N ASN A 22 5.05 -7.40 3.00
CA ASN A 22 5.19 -8.55 2.09
C ASN A 22 3.95 -8.76 1.23
N TRP A 23 2.75 -8.53 1.81
CA TRP A 23 1.50 -8.62 1.08
C TRP A 23 1.43 -7.56 -0.03
N ALA A 24 1.67 -6.29 0.30
CA ALA A 24 1.68 -5.20 -0.67
C ALA A 24 2.67 -5.45 -1.82
N GLU A 25 3.89 -5.89 -1.50
CA GLU A 25 4.91 -6.25 -2.49
C GLU A 25 4.47 -7.45 -3.36
N SER A 26 3.85 -8.47 -2.77
CA SER A 26 3.34 -9.63 -3.50
C SER A 26 2.16 -9.30 -4.42
N GLN A 27 1.34 -8.31 -4.07
CA GLN A 27 0.29 -7.80 -4.96
C GLN A 27 0.87 -6.92 -6.08
N GLY A 28 2.15 -6.55 -5.99
CA GLY A 28 2.81 -5.70 -6.96
C GLY A 28 2.33 -4.25 -6.92
N PHE A 29 1.87 -3.77 -5.77
CA PHE A 29 1.32 -2.43 -5.63
C PHE A 29 2.38 -1.36 -5.87
N LYS A 30 2.09 -0.38 -6.74
CA LYS A 30 3.03 0.68 -7.13
C LYS A 30 2.55 2.10 -6.87
N ALA A 31 1.39 2.26 -6.23
CA ALA A 31 0.75 3.56 -6.02
C ALA A 31 0.44 4.32 -7.33
N GLY A 32 0.17 3.60 -8.42
CA GLY A 32 -0.31 4.20 -9.66
C GLY A 32 -1.68 4.87 -9.48
N ALA A 33 -1.99 5.87 -10.30
CA ALA A 33 -3.24 6.65 -10.15
C ALA A 33 -4.50 5.76 -10.22
N GLY A 34 -5.27 5.74 -9.14
CA GLY A 34 -6.49 4.93 -9.00
C GLY A 34 -6.24 3.45 -8.66
N GLU A 35 -4.98 3.04 -8.51
CA GLU A 35 -4.62 1.70 -8.06
C GLU A 35 -5.02 1.50 -6.59
N VAL A 36 -5.53 0.33 -6.23
CA VAL A 36 -5.98 0.04 -4.86
C VAL A 36 -5.40 -1.29 -4.40
N CYS A 37 -4.87 -1.31 -3.18
CA CYS A 37 -4.43 -2.54 -2.51
C CYS A 37 -4.99 -2.60 -1.08
N LEU A 38 -5.69 -3.69 -0.75
CA LEU A 38 -6.15 -3.95 0.61
C LEU A 38 -5.05 -4.66 1.39
N LEU A 39 -4.72 -4.10 2.55
CA LEU A 39 -3.81 -4.68 3.52
C LEU A 39 -4.61 -5.50 4.54
N PRO A 40 -4.26 -6.77 4.75
CA PRO A 40 -4.87 -7.58 5.81
C PRO A 40 -4.25 -7.27 7.18
N ASP A 41 -4.98 -7.55 8.25
CA ASP A 41 -4.42 -7.68 9.60
C ASP A 41 -3.78 -9.07 9.80
N GLY A 42 -3.16 -9.32 10.96
CA GLY A 42 -2.51 -10.60 11.29
C GLY A 42 -3.45 -11.82 11.31
N GLN A 43 -4.76 -11.63 11.32
CA GLN A 43 -5.80 -12.66 11.23
C GLN A 43 -6.40 -12.78 9.82
N GLY A 44 -5.99 -11.92 8.88
CA GLY A 44 -6.45 -11.95 7.49
C GLY A 44 -7.73 -11.15 7.19
N ASN A 45 -8.24 -10.35 8.13
CA ASN A 45 -9.35 -9.43 7.85
C ASN A 45 -8.81 -8.14 7.20
N PRO A 46 -9.63 -7.38 6.47
CA PRO A 46 -9.21 -6.10 5.94
C PRO A 46 -8.92 -5.10 7.08
N ASP A 47 -7.71 -4.54 7.07
CA ASP A 47 -7.24 -3.54 8.04
C ASP A 47 -7.19 -2.14 7.42
N CYS A 48 -6.54 -2.03 6.27
CA CYS A 48 -6.35 -0.76 5.58
C CYS A 48 -6.49 -0.93 4.06
N ALA A 49 -6.86 0.14 3.37
CA ALA A 49 -6.83 0.23 1.92
C ALA A 49 -5.83 1.30 1.52
N MET A 50 -4.84 0.94 0.72
CA MET A 50 -3.93 1.87 0.05
C MET A 50 -4.54 2.26 -1.30
N VAL A 51 -4.52 3.54 -1.61
CA VAL A 51 -4.97 4.08 -2.90
C VAL A 51 -3.86 4.92 -3.50
N GLY A 52 -3.42 4.54 -4.69
CA GLY A 52 -2.40 5.23 -5.46
C GLY A 52 -2.95 6.50 -6.10
N LEU A 53 -2.19 7.58 -6.00
CA LEU A 53 -2.47 8.86 -6.63
C LEU A 53 -1.62 9.08 -7.90
N GLY A 54 -0.62 8.22 -8.15
CA GLY A 54 0.39 8.43 -9.19
C GLY A 54 1.44 9.48 -8.79
N ALA A 55 2.34 9.77 -9.72
CA ALA A 55 3.32 10.85 -9.62
C ALA A 55 2.67 12.25 -9.58
N GLU A 56 3.39 13.23 -9.04
CA GLU A 56 3.01 14.64 -9.20
C GLU A 56 3.15 15.05 -10.68
N GLU A 57 2.13 15.70 -11.25
CA GLU A 57 2.16 16.26 -12.62
C GLU A 57 3.03 17.52 -12.74
#